data_AF-A0A3N1PQJ3-F1
#
_entry.id   AF-A0A3N1PQJ3-F1
#
_cell.length_a   1.000
_cell.length_b   1.000
_cell.length_c   1.000
_cell.angle_alpha   90.00
_cell.angle_beta   90.00
_cell.angle_gamma   90.00
#
_symmetry.space_group_name_H-M   'P 1'
#
loop_
_entity.id
_entity.type
_entity.pdbx_description
1 polymer ?
#
loop_
_entity_poly.entity_id
_entity_poly.type
_entity_poly.pdbx_seq_one_letter_code
_entity_poly.pdbx_strand_id
1 'polypeptide(L)'
;MAGIVRKSFDSADETRPFEDGKGRLDLINGEGGSVGRAVFEPGWQWSKHIKPLAGTDSCQASHVGYVLSGRMKVVMDDGETTEFGAGDYMEVKPGHDAWVLGDEPCVAIDWTGFTNYAMPSSS
;
A
#
# COMPACT_ATOMS: atom_id res chain seq x y z
N MET A 1 -14.97 -21.01 19.53
CA MET A 1 -14.68 -20.18 18.34
C MET A 1 -15.69 -19.05 18.34
N ALA A 2 -15.25 -17.80 18.29
CA ALA A 2 -16.18 -16.68 18.14
C ALA A 2 -16.81 -16.76 16.74
N GLY A 3 -18.15 -16.68 16.65
CA GLY A 3 -18.83 -16.76 15.35
C GLY A 3 -18.69 -15.48 14.51
N ILE A 4 -18.26 -14.36 15.12
CA ILE A 4 -18.09 -13.05 14.49
C ILE A 4 -16.87 -12.37 15.11
N VAL A 5 -16.02 -11.78 14.27
CA VAL A 5 -14.90 -10.92 14.68
C VAL A 5 -15.11 -9.52 14.10
N ARG A 6 -15.01 -8.48 14.94
CA ARG A 6 -15.09 -7.08 14.54
C ARG A 6 -13.80 -6.37 14.94
N LYS A 7 -13.15 -5.71 13.98
CA LYS A 7 -11.97 -4.86 14.19
C LYS A 7 -12.14 -3.53 13.44
N SER A 8 -11.37 -2.52 13.82
CA SER A 8 -11.34 -1.21 13.17
C SER A 8 -9.89 -0.79 12.94
N PHE A 9 -9.61 -0.13 11.81
CA PHE A 9 -8.29 0.45 11.56
C PHE A 9 -7.98 1.66 12.47
N ASP A 10 -8.97 2.20 13.19
CA ASP A 10 -8.72 3.20 14.25
C ASP A 10 -7.98 2.59 15.45
N SER A 11 -7.98 1.26 15.54
CA SER A 11 -7.26 0.46 16.52
C SER A 11 -6.64 -0.74 15.79
N ALA A 12 -5.81 -0.45 14.77
CA ALA A 12 -5.14 -1.46 13.98
C ALA A 12 -4.26 -2.36 14.85
N ASP A 13 -4.03 -3.60 14.41
CA ASP A 13 -3.14 -4.53 15.12
C ASP A 13 -1.67 -4.11 14.98
N GLU A 14 -1.33 -3.48 13.85
CA GLU A 14 -0.01 -2.96 13.54
C GLU A 14 -0.13 -1.69 12.67
N THR A 15 0.71 -0.69 12.91
CA THR A 15 0.86 0.49 12.04
C THR A 15 2.34 0.66 11.69
N ARG A 16 2.64 0.71 10.39
CA ARG A 16 3.98 0.91 9.82
C ARG A 16 4.05 2.29 9.18
N PRO A 17 4.80 3.26 9.73
CA PRO A 17 4.98 4.56 9.09
C PRO A 17 5.89 4.44 7.86
N PHE A 18 5.64 5.26 6.84
CA PHE A 18 6.58 5.42 5.72
C PHE A 18 7.61 6.51 6.04
N GLU A 19 8.74 6.50 5.34
CA GLU A 19 9.78 7.53 5.52
C GLU A 19 9.24 8.94 5.24
N ASP A 20 9.88 9.94 5.86
CA ASP A 20 9.55 11.37 5.76
C ASP A 20 8.10 11.73 6.14
N GLY A 21 7.41 10.86 6.87
CA GLY A 21 6.01 11.05 7.23
C GLY A 21 5.08 11.03 6.01
N LYS A 22 5.51 10.43 4.89
CA LYS A 22 4.75 10.40 3.64
C LYS A 22 3.70 9.30 3.54
N GLY A 23 3.28 8.80 4.68
CA GLY A 23 2.18 7.87 4.77
C GLY A 23 2.36 6.86 5.87
N ARG A 24 1.47 5.87 5.86
CA ARG A 24 1.50 4.72 6.76
C ARG A 24 0.74 3.55 6.17
N LEU A 25 1.01 2.38 6.70
CA LEU A 25 0.23 1.16 6.49
C LEU A 25 -0.33 0.68 7.83
N ASP A 26 -1.65 0.60 7.95
CA ASP A 26 -2.35 0.01 9.09
C ASP A 26 -2.78 -1.42 8.73
N LEU A 27 -2.55 -2.40 9.60
CA LEU A 27 -2.88 -3.81 9.37
C LEU A 27 -3.90 -4.34 10.39
N ILE A 28 -4.84 -5.13 9.89
CA ILE A 28 -5.72 -5.97 10.70
C ILE A 28 -5.52 -7.42 10.29
N ASN A 29 -5.34 -8.28 11.29
CA ASN A 29 -5.15 -9.72 11.13
C ASN A 29 -6.42 -10.47 11.54
N GLY A 30 -6.80 -11.47 10.73
CA GLY A 30 -7.85 -12.43 11.03
C GLY A 30 -7.51 -13.82 10.49
N GLU A 31 -8.39 -14.80 10.71
CA GLU A 31 -8.18 -16.19 10.24
C GLU A 31 -8.13 -16.29 8.72
N GLY A 32 -8.85 -15.42 8.00
CA GLY A 32 -8.87 -15.37 6.54
C GLY A 32 -7.67 -14.63 5.90
N GLY A 33 -6.71 -14.18 6.71
CA GLY A 33 -5.58 -13.37 6.26
C GLY A 33 -5.65 -11.93 6.78
N SER A 34 -4.64 -11.15 6.39
CA SER A 34 -4.49 -9.76 6.78
C SER A 34 -5.16 -8.82 5.78
N VAL A 35 -5.71 -7.72 6.26
CA VAL A 35 -6.17 -6.59 5.45
C VAL A 35 -5.37 -5.37 5.86
N GLY A 36 -4.74 -4.72 4.88
CA GLY A 36 -3.98 -3.51 5.06
C GLY A 36 -4.73 -2.29 4.52
N ARG A 37 -4.64 -1.17 5.24
CA ARG A 37 -5.01 0.16 4.77
C ARG A 37 -3.76 1.01 4.67
N ALA A 38 -3.34 1.32 3.45
CA ALA A 38 -2.28 2.27 3.21
C ALA A 38 -2.86 3.67 2.98
N VAL A 39 -2.24 4.66 3.64
CA VAL A 39 -2.47 6.08 3.38
C VAL A 39 -1.17 6.63 2.80
N PHE A 40 -1.22 7.09 1.57
CA PHE A 40 -0.10 7.70 0.86
C PHE A 40 -0.33 9.21 0.80
N GLU A 41 0.55 9.99 1.40
CA GLU A 41 0.42 11.45 1.47
C GLU A 41 0.80 12.12 0.14
N PRO A 42 0.32 13.34 -0.14
CA PRO A 42 0.74 14.11 -1.31
C PRO A 42 2.27 14.20 -1.43
N GLY A 43 2.77 13.91 -2.63
CA GLY A 43 4.21 13.84 -2.91
C GLY A 43 4.88 12.52 -2.52
N TRP A 44 4.14 11.55 -1.96
CA TRP A 44 4.64 10.19 -1.81
C TRP A 44 4.94 9.56 -3.17
N GLN A 45 6.04 8.80 -3.22
CA GLN A 45 6.49 8.01 -4.35
C GLN A 45 7.28 6.81 -3.82
N TRP A 46 7.01 5.61 -4.33
CA TRP A 46 7.64 4.37 -3.86
C TRP A 46 9.17 4.44 -3.98
N SER A 47 9.69 4.83 -5.14
CA SER A 47 11.14 4.92 -5.40
C SER A 47 11.88 5.91 -4.50
N LYS A 48 11.17 6.85 -3.87
CA LYS A 48 11.75 7.83 -2.93
C LYS A 48 11.64 7.39 -1.48
N HIS A 49 10.50 6.85 -1.08
CA HIS A 49 10.15 6.69 0.35
C HIS A 49 10.12 5.23 0.82
N ILE A 50 10.13 4.26 -0.10
CA ILE A 50 10.08 2.83 0.22
C ILE A 50 11.29 2.09 -0.34
N LYS A 51 11.81 2.48 -1.50
CA LYS A 51 13.03 1.89 -2.08
C LYS A 51 14.21 1.79 -1.09
N PRO A 52 14.53 2.82 -0.26
CA PRO A 52 15.61 2.72 0.72
C PRO A 52 15.41 1.57 1.73
N LEU A 53 14.16 1.26 2.08
CA LEU A 53 13.80 0.17 3.00
C LEU A 53 13.73 -1.19 2.30
N ALA A 54 13.24 -1.21 1.06
CA ALA A 54 13.02 -2.44 0.29
C ALA A 54 14.30 -3.01 -0.31
N GLY A 55 15.29 -2.16 -0.65
CA GLY A 55 16.55 -2.58 -1.25
C GLY A 55 16.44 -3.11 -2.69
N THR A 56 15.29 -2.91 -3.36
CA THR A 56 15.02 -3.33 -4.74
C THR A 56 14.91 -2.12 -5.68
N ASP A 57 15.02 -2.33 -6.99
CA ASP A 57 14.93 -1.23 -7.95
C ASP A 57 13.52 -0.70 -8.18
N SER A 58 12.53 -1.58 -8.10
CA SER A 58 11.10 -1.33 -8.18
C SER A 58 10.35 -2.12 -7.09
N CYS A 59 9.08 -1.80 -6.87
CA CYS A 59 8.25 -2.52 -5.91
C CYS A 59 8.04 -3.96 -6.39
N GLN A 60 8.40 -4.93 -5.55
CA GLN A 60 8.25 -6.36 -5.85
C GLN A 60 7.06 -7.01 -5.14
N ALA A 61 6.24 -6.23 -4.45
CA ALA A 61 5.00 -6.72 -3.85
C ALA A 61 3.91 -6.87 -4.92
N SER A 62 3.08 -7.91 -4.80
CA SER A 62 1.87 -8.05 -5.61
C SER A 62 0.72 -7.40 -4.86
N HIS A 63 0.14 -6.34 -5.41
CA HIS A 63 -0.95 -5.61 -4.78
C HIS A 63 -2.28 -6.02 -5.36
N VAL A 64 -3.26 -6.34 -4.51
CA VAL A 64 -4.65 -6.59 -4.92
C VAL A 64 -5.57 -5.88 -3.94
N GLY A 65 -6.28 -4.87 -4.43
CA GLY A 65 -6.89 -3.90 -3.55
C GLY A 65 -7.99 -3.04 -4.16
N TYR A 66 -8.39 -2.05 -3.40
CA TYR A 66 -9.42 -1.08 -3.74
C TYR A 66 -9.02 0.32 -3.28
N VAL A 67 -9.17 1.32 -4.15
CA VAL A 67 -8.84 2.71 -3.82
C VAL A 67 -10.07 3.41 -3.24
N LEU A 68 -9.93 3.90 -2.01
CA LEU A 68 -10.99 4.60 -1.28
C LEU A 68 -11.05 6.09 -1.58
N SER A 69 -9.90 6.74 -1.75
CA SER A 69 -9.80 8.19 -1.97
C SER A 69 -8.50 8.55 -2.68
N GLY A 70 -8.42 9.78 -3.20
CA GLY A 70 -7.25 10.29 -3.93
C GLY A 70 -6.99 9.55 -5.25
N ARG A 71 -5.78 9.73 -5.76
CA ARG A 71 -5.31 9.12 -7.02
C ARG A 71 -3.86 8.70 -6.94
N MET A 72 -3.53 7.62 -7.63
CA MET A 72 -2.18 7.08 -7.73
C MET A 72 -1.83 6.75 -9.18
N LYS A 73 -0.65 7.18 -9.61
CA LYS A 73 -0.02 6.72 -10.85
C LYS A 73 0.77 5.46 -10.57
N VAL A 74 0.66 4.47 -11.45
CA VAL A 74 1.50 3.28 -11.45
C VAL A 74 2.23 3.19 -12.80
N VAL A 75 3.51 2.85 -12.74
CA VAL A 75 4.35 2.62 -13.92
C VAL A 75 5.12 1.32 -13.73
N MET A 76 4.87 0.35 -14.60
CA MET A 76 5.54 -0.93 -14.64
C MET A 76 6.95 -0.79 -15.22
N ASP A 77 7.84 -1.73 -14.92
CA ASP A 77 9.23 -1.71 -15.41
C ASP A 77 9.33 -1.81 -16.95
N ASP A 78 8.31 -2.34 -17.63
CA ASP A 78 8.20 -2.37 -19.10
C ASP A 78 7.62 -1.09 -19.72
N GLY A 79 7.23 -0.13 -18.87
CA GLY A 79 6.65 1.14 -19.25
C GLY A 79 5.12 1.16 -19.34
N GLU A 80 4.41 0.04 -19.13
CA GLU A 80 2.95 0.06 -18.99
C GLU A 80 2.56 0.99 -17.83
N THR A 81 1.54 1.81 -18.03
CA THR A 81 1.11 2.77 -17.02
C THR A 81 -0.39 2.92 -16.96
N THR A 82 -0.88 3.08 -15.73
CA THR A 82 -2.27 3.39 -15.47
C THR A 82 -2.40 4.33 -14.27
N GLU A 83 -3.57 4.90 -14.10
CA GLU A 83 -3.96 5.68 -12.93
C GLU A 83 -5.11 4.99 -12.24
N PHE A 84 -5.02 4.87 -10.92
CA PHE A 84 -6.12 4.40 -10.08
C PHE A 84 -6.65 5.58 -9.27
N GLY A 85 -7.97 5.67 -9.16
CA GLY A 85 -8.68 6.66 -8.35
C GLY A 85 -9.74 6.01 -7.47
N ALA A 86 -10.38 6.84 -6.64
CA ALA A 86 -11.46 6.40 -5.77
C ALA A 86 -12.53 5.61 -6.56
N GLY A 87 -12.82 4.39 -6.12
CA GLY A 87 -13.77 3.51 -6.81
C GLY A 87 -13.14 2.32 -7.51
N ASP A 88 -11.83 2.38 -7.79
CA ASP A 88 -11.16 1.40 -8.64
C ASP A 88 -10.73 0.16 -7.88
N TYR A 89 -10.94 -1.00 -8.51
CA TYR A 89 -10.23 -2.23 -8.17
C TYR A 89 -8.82 -2.15 -8.75
N MET A 90 -7.84 -2.47 -7.93
CA MET A 90 -6.42 -2.40 -8.26
C MET A 90 -5.82 -3.81 -8.21
N GLU A 91 -5.15 -4.21 -9.28
CA GLU A 91 -4.26 -5.35 -9.28
C GLU A 91 -2.96 -4.95 -9.98
N VAL A 92 -1.85 -4.99 -9.23
CA VAL A 92 -0.53 -4.60 -9.73
C VAL A 92 0.47 -5.71 -9.42
N LYS A 93 1.09 -6.24 -10.47
CA LYS A 93 2.11 -7.29 -10.35
C LYS A 93 3.45 -6.71 -9.88
N PRO A 94 4.37 -7.54 -9.35
CA PRO A 94 5.74 -7.12 -9.06
C PRO A 94 6.40 -6.43 -10.26
N GLY A 95 7.21 -5.41 -10.00
CA GLY A 95 7.92 -4.63 -11.01
C GLY A 95 7.24 -3.31 -11.36
N HIS A 96 7.12 -2.40 -10.40
CA HIS A 96 6.53 -1.07 -10.62
C HIS A 96 7.06 0.02 -9.68
N ASP A 97 6.97 1.28 -10.12
CA ASP A 97 6.96 2.46 -9.25
C ASP A 97 5.53 3.00 -9.15
N ALA A 98 5.24 3.73 -8.07
CA ALA A 98 3.94 4.34 -7.85
C ALA A 98 4.06 5.66 -7.09
N TRP A 99 3.16 6.61 -7.36
CA TRP A 99 3.13 7.89 -6.64
C TRP A 99 1.74 8.52 -6.60
N VAL A 100 1.51 9.33 -5.57
CA VAL A 100 0.26 10.07 -5.39
C VAL A 100 0.16 11.20 -6.42
N LEU A 101 -1.02 11.36 -7.00
CA LEU A 101 -1.35 12.45 -7.91
C LEU A 101 -2.22 13.51 -7.22
N GLY A 102 -1.75 14.75 -7.23
CA GLY A 102 -2.47 15.89 -6.65
C GLY A 102 -2.10 16.16 -5.20
N ASP A 103 -3.02 16.81 -4.49
CA ASP A 103 -2.87 17.33 -3.13
C ASP A 103 -3.77 16.61 -2.10
N GLU A 104 -4.46 15.55 -2.52
CA GLU A 104 -5.24 14.67 -1.65
C GLU A 104 -4.48 13.37 -1.37
N PRO A 105 -4.48 12.86 -0.11
CA PRO A 105 -3.95 11.53 0.18
C PRO A 105 -4.65 10.43 -0.61
N CYS A 106 -3.86 9.53 -1.19
CA CYS A 106 -4.40 8.30 -1.80
C CYS A 106 -4.54 7.23 -0.72
N VAL A 107 -5.75 6.72 -0.52
CA VAL A 107 -6.03 5.67 0.48
C VAL A 107 -6.42 4.39 -0.24
N ALA A 108 -5.69 3.30 0.02
CA ALA A 108 -5.93 2.00 -0.59
C ALA A 108 -6.10 0.91 0.47
N ILE A 109 -7.05 0.00 0.23
CA ILE A 109 -7.20 -1.25 0.97
C ILE A 109 -6.59 -2.37 0.14
N ASP A 110 -5.74 -3.20 0.72
CA ASP A 110 -5.11 -4.35 0.06
C ASP A 110 -5.19 -5.57 0.99
N TRP A 111 -5.50 -6.73 0.44
CA TRP A 111 -5.63 -8.00 1.17
C TRP A 111 -4.62 -9.06 0.73
N THR A 112 -3.66 -8.69 -0.12
CA THR A 112 -2.61 -9.58 -0.64
C THR A 112 -1.21 -9.00 -0.43
N GLY A 113 -0.98 -7.75 -0.85
CA GLY A 113 0.34 -7.15 -0.98
C GLY A 113 0.92 -6.56 0.31
N PHE A 114 0.10 -6.27 1.31
CA PHE A 114 0.56 -5.49 2.47
C PHE A 114 1.08 -6.30 3.67
N THR A 115 0.92 -7.63 3.70
CA THR A 115 1.38 -8.44 4.84
C THR A 115 2.85 -8.21 5.18
N ASN A 116 3.73 -8.19 4.16
CA ASN A 116 5.17 -8.01 4.31
C ASN A 116 5.69 -6.66 3.79
N TYR A 117 4.81 -5.71 3.48
CA TYR A 117 5.18 -4.43 2.87
C TYR A 117 5.68 -3.42 3.91
N ALA A 118 6.55 -2.50 3.47
CA ALA A 118 7.14 -1.45 4.31
C ALA A 118 7.84 -1.99 5.58
N MET A 119 8.45 -3.18 5.49
CA MET A 119 9.35 -3.71 6.51
C MET A 119 10.81 -3.52 6.07
N PRO A 120 11.75 -3.31 7.00
CA PRO A 120 13.18 -3.38 6.70
C PRO A 120 13.52 -4.75 6.09
N SER A 121 14.41 -4.79 5.08
CA SER A 121 14.97 -6.05 4.57
C SER A 121 15.56 -6.85 5.73
N SER A 122 15.11 -8.10 5.92
CA SER A 122 15.72 -9.03 6.87
C SER A 122 17.21 -9.17 6.54
N SER A 123 18.07 -8.98 7.54
CA SER A 123 19.49 -9.33 7.45
C SER A 123 19.70 -10.83 7.27
#